data_AF-Q8WMJ7-F1
#
_entry.id   AF-Q8WMJ7-F1
#
_cell.length_a   1.000
_cell.length_b   1.000
_cell.length_c   1.000
_cell.angle_alpha   90.00
_cell.angle_beta   90.00
_cell.angle_gamma   90.00
#
_symmetry.space_group_name_H-M   'P 1'
#
loop_
_entity.id
_entity.type
_entity.pdbx_description
1 polymer ?
#
loop_
_entity_poly.entity_id
_entity_poly.type
_entity_poly.pdbx_seq_one_letter_code
_entity_poly.pdbx_strand_id
1 'polypeptide(L)' 'NCHVEYEKTNRARKHRPCLYDPSQVCFTEHTQSQAAWLCAKPYKVICIFVSFLSFDYKLVQKVCPDYNFQSEHPYFG' A
#
# COMPACT_ATOMS: atom_id res chain seq x y z
N ASN A 1 -10.44 11.51 -8.89
CA ASN A 1 -11.11 12.25 -7.79
C ASN A 1 -11.27 11.39 -6.56
N CYS A 2 -10.17 10.95 -5.96
CA CYS A 2 -10.18 10.25 -4.68
C CYS A 2 -9.18 10.96 -3.76
N HIS A 3 -9.53 11.15 -2.50
CA HIS A 3 -8.63 11.69 -1.48
C HIS A 3 -8.74 10.86 -0.21
N VAL A 4 -7.73 10.94 0.64
CA VAL A 4 -7.73 10.27 1.94
C VAL A 4 -8.62 11.06 2.89
N GLU A 5 -9.64 10.42 3.44
CA GLU A 5 -10.53 10.99 4.45
C GLU A 5 -10.05 10.64 5.86
N TYR A 6 -9.52 9.44 6.02
CA TYR A 6 -9.01 8.93 7.29
C TYR A 6 -7.77 8.08 7.07
N GLU A 7 -6.80 8.22 7.96
CA GLU A 7 -5.64 7.33 8.03
C GLU A 7 -5.26 7.13 9.50
N LYS A 8 -4.95 5.88 9.85
CA LYS A 8 -4.36 5.53 11.13
C LYS A 8 -3.32 4.45 10.93
N THR A 9 -2.14 4.66 11.50
CA THR A 9 -1.04 3.71 11.45
C THR A 9 -0.47 3.51 12.85
N ASN A 10 -0.44 2.26 13.31
CA ASN A 10 0.23 1.85 14.54
C ASN A 10 1.55 1.14 14.17
N ARG A 11 2.66 1.57 14.76
CA ARG A 11 3.99 0.96 14.56
C ARG A 11 4.58 0.50 15.88
N ALA A 12 5.19 -0.67 15.90
CA ALA A 12 5.94 -1.20 17.02
C ALA A 12 7.28 -1.76 16.53
N ARG A 13 8.38 -1.28 17.10
CA ARG A 13 9.74 -1.73 16.76
C ARG A 13 10.36 -2.41 17.97
N LYS A 14 10.89 -3.62 17.76
CA LYS A 14 11.65 -4.36 18.77
C LYS A 14 13.09 -4.48 18.33
N HIS A 15 14.00 -3.95 19.15
CA HIS A 15 15.43 -4.06 18.94
C HIS A 15 15.97 -5.31 19.62
N ARG A 16 16.91 -5.98 18.98
CA ARG A 16 17.65 -7.13 19.53
C ARG A 16 19.06 -7.18 18.94
N PRO A 17 20.05 -7.74 19.65
CA PRO A 17 21.32 -8.09 19.02
C PRO A 17 21.09 -8.98 17.80
N CYS A 18 21.86 -8.79 16.74
CA CYS A 18 21.81 -9.67 15.58
C CYS A 18 22.29 -11.08 15.95
N LEU A 19 21.72 -12.11 15.31
CA LEU A 19 22.07 -13.51 15.60
C LEU A 19 23.50 -13.86 15.18
N TYR A 20 23.96 -13.31 14.05
CA TYR A 20 25.28 -13.60 13.48
C TYR A 20 26.39 -12.69 14.00
N ASP A 21 26.04 -11.49 14.47
CA ASP A 21 26.97 -10.51 15.02
C ASP A 21 26.31 -9.78 16.20
N PRO A 22 26.56 -10.23 17.44
CA PRO A 22 25.99 -9.61 18.64
C PRO A 22 26.41 -8.15 18.86
N SER A 23 27.46 -7.66 18.19
CA SER A 23 27.86 -6.25 18.25
C SER A 23 26.93 -5.34 17.43
N GLN A 24 26.16 -5.91 16.51
CA GLN A 24 25.18 -5.20 15.69
C GLN A 24 23.77 -5.28 16.29
N VAL A 25 22.99 -4.21 16.09
CA VAL A 25 21.58 -4.13 16.50
C VAL A 25 20.69 -4.42 15.30
N CYS A 26 19.95 -5.52 15.41
CA CYS A 26 18.89 -5.89 14.48
C CYS A 26 17.52 -5.43 15.02
N PHE A 27 16.53 -5.34 14.15
CA PHE A 27 15.17 -4.99 14.57
C PHE A 27 14.11 -5.79 13.83
N THR A 28 12.97 -5.95 14.49
CA THR A 28 11.72 -6.39 13.87
C THR A 28 10.70 -5.27 14.03
N GLU A 29 10.04 -4.91 12.94
CA GLU A 29 9.03 -3.86 12.91
C GLU A 29 7.67 -4.47 12.54
N HIS A 30 6.65 -4.15 13.34
CA HIS A 30 5.26 -4.49 13.08
C HIS A 30 4.49 -3.20 12.81
N THR A 31 3.85 -3.13 11.65
CA THR A 31 3.02 -1.98 11.24
C THR A 31 1.61 -2.46 10.93
N GLN A 32 0.62 -1.79 11.50
CA GLN A 32 -0.79 -2.00 11.19
C GLN A 32 -1.39 -0.66 10.75
N SER A 33 -1.87 -0.59 9.50
CA SER A 33 -2.41 0.62 8.90
C SER A 33 -3.86 0.44 8.45
N GLN A 34 -4.64 1.49 8.57
CA GLN A 34 -6.01 1.62 8.10
C GLN A 34 -6.13 2.95 7.36
N ALA A 35 -6.78 2.96 6.20
CA ALA A 35 -7.05 4.18 5.45
C ALA A 35 -8.45 4.11 4.82
N ALA A 36 -9.14 5.24 4.79
CA ALA A 36 -10.39 5.41 4.07
C ALA A 36 -10.19 6.45 2.97
N TRP A 37 -10.62 6.12 1.76
CA TRP A 37 -10.53 6.99 0.60
C TRP A 37 -11.94 7.38 0.17
N LEU A 38 -12.19 8.69 0.07
CA LEU A 38 -13.43 9.23 -0.44
C LEU A 38 -13.27 9.59 -1.91
N CYS A 39 -14.03 8.91 -2.77
CA CYS A 39 -14.01 9.11 -4.21
C CYS A 39 -15.29 9.80 -4.69
N ALA A 40 -15.15 10.86 -5.49
CA ALA A 40 -16.27 11.49 -6.16
C ALA A 40 -16.68 10.68 -7.41
N LYS A 41 -17.96 10.31 -7.49
CA LYS A 41 -18.60 9.82 -8.73
C LYS A 41 -18.59 10.95 -9.78
N PRO A 42 -18.54 10.64 -11.09
CA PRO A 42 -18.80 9.35 -11.75
C PRO A 42 -17.56 8.46 -11.99
N TYR A 43 -16.40 8.74 -11.39
CA TYR A 43 -15.18 7.96 -11.67
C TYR A 43 -15.32 6.50 -11.24
N LYS A 44 -15.27 5.58 -12.22
CA LYS A 44 -15.39 4.12 -12.00
C LYS A 44 -14.04 3.41 -11.94
N VAL A 45 -13.04 3.84 -12.72
CA VAL A 45 -11.75 3.15 -12.76
C VAL A 45 -10.83 3.70 -11.68
N ILE A 46 -10.67 2.93 -10.61
CA ILE A 46 -9.68 3.15 -9.57
C ILE A 46 -8.58 2.11 -9.73
N CYS A 47 -7.33 2.53 -9.58
CA CYS A 47 -6.19 1.64 -9.51
C CYS A 47 -5.55 1.72 -8.13
N ILE A 48 -5.17 0.56 -7.60
CA ILE A 48 -4.44 0.43 -6.35
C ILE A 48 -2.95 0.36 -6.68
N PHE A 49 -2.16 1.20 -6.04
CA PHE A 49 -0.71 1.15 -6.11
C PHE A 49 -0.17 0.57 -4.81
N VAL A 50 0.61 -0.50 -4.92
CA VAL A 50 1.32 -1.13 -3.81
C VAL A 50 2.81 -0.94 -4.02
N SER A 51 3.47 -0.37 -3.02
CA SER A 51 4.92 -0.25 -2.96
C SER A 51 5.44 -1.06 -1.77
N PHE A 52 6.36 -1.96 -2.04
CA PHE A 52 7.03 -2.77 -1.05
C PHE A 52 8.53 -2.51 -1.13
N LEU A 53 9.12 -2.15 0.01
CA LEU A 53 10.54 -1.92 0.16
C LEU A 53 11.02 -2.70 1.39
N SER A 54 11.86 -3.71 1.13
CA SER A 54 12.57 -4.47 2.14
C SER A 54 14.07 -4.17 2.05
N PHE A 55 14.87 -4.82 2.89
CA PHE A 55 16.32 -4.73 2.86
C PHE A 55 16.93 -5.40 1.62
N ASP A 56 16.29 -6.44 1.11
CA ASP A 56 16.78 -7.36 0.08
C ASP A 56 16.07 -7.20 -1.27
N TYR A 57 14.79 -6.82 -1.27
CA TYR A 57 14.00 -6.63 -2.48
C TYR A 57 13.12 -5.39 -2.44
N LYS A 58 12.80 -4.89 -3.64
CA LYS A 58 11.79 -3.85 -3.86
C LYS A 58 10.79 -4.33 -4.90
N LEU A 59 9.53 -3.96 -4.71
CA LEU A 59 8.44 -4.30 -5.62
C LEU A 59 7.47 -3.12 -5.71
N VAL A 60 7.05 -2.82 -6.95
CA VAL A 60 5.97 -1.87 -7.22
C VAL A 60 4.93 -2.57 -8.08
N GLN A 61 3.66 -2.41 -7.73
CA GLN A 61 2.55 -2.99 -8.46
C GLN A 61 1.42 -1.97 -8.61
N LYS A 62 0.85 -1.91 -9.81
CA LYS A 62 -0.38 -1.19 -10.10
C LYS A 62 -1.45 -2.21 -10.48
N VAL A 63 -2.53 -2.27 -9.71
CA VAL A 63 -3.67 -3.15 -9.96
C VAL A 63 -4.86 -2.29 -10.28
N CYS A 64 -5.46 -2.48 -11.45
CA CYS A 64 -6.66 -1.77 -11.88
C CYS A 64 -7.77 -2.80 -12.13
N PRO A 65 -8.62 -3.13 -11.15
CA PRO A 65 -9.61 -4.19 -11.28
C PRO A 65 -10.55 -4.00 -12.47
N ASP A 66 -10.96 -2.76 -12.73
CA ASP A 66 -11.94 -2.42 -13.76
C ASP A 66 -11.31 -1.90 -15.06
N TYR A 67 -10.02 -2.14 -15.29
CA TYR A 67 -9.34 -1.65 -16.49
C TYR A 67 -10.01 -2.19 -17.78
N ASN A 68 -10.39 -3.46 -17.79
CA ASN A 68 -11.02 -4.10 -18.94
C ASN A 68 -12.50 -3.70 -19.13
N PHE A 69 -13.16 -3.18 -18.09
CA PHE A 69 -14.51 -2.62 -18.26
C PHE A 69 -14.50 -1.35 -19.14
N GLN A 70 -13.38 -0.63 -19.20
CA GLN A 70 -13.24 0.51 -20.13
C GLN A 70 -13.11 0.06 -21.59
N SER A 71 -12.53 -1.11 -21.87
CA SER A 71 -12.41 -1.61 -23.25
C SER A 71 -13.74 -2.13 -23.81
N GLU A 72 -14.65 -2.62 -22.97
CA GLU A 72 -15.94 -3.15 -23.46
C GLU A 72 -17.05 -2.10 -23.56
N HIS A 73 -16.98 -0.98 -22.82
CA HIS A 73 -18.01 0.06 -22.85
C HIS A 73 -17.41 1.47 -22.69
N PRO A 74 -16.79 2.04 -23.75
CA PRO A 74 -16.42 3.45 -23.73
C PRO A 74 -17.72 4.26 -23.82
N TYR A 75 -18.11 4.91 -22.72
CA TYR A 75 -19.23 5.86 -22.63
C TYR A 75 -20.65 5.25 -22.65
N PHE A 76 -21.18 4.96 -21.46
CA PHE A 76 -22.60 5.19 -21.18
C PHE A 76 -22.68 6.14 -19.98
N GLY A 77 -22.94 7.42 -20.28
CA GLY A 77 -23.15 8.52 -19.33
C GLY A 77 -22.05 9.57 -19.37
#